data_AF-A0A425Y2W1-F1
#
_entry.id   AF-A0A425Y2W1-F1
#
_cell.length_a   1.000
_cell.length_b   1.000
_cell.length_c   1.000
_cell.angle_alpha   90.00
_cell.angle_beta   90.00
_cell.angle_gamma   90.00
#
_symmetry.space_group_name_H-M   'P 1'
#
loop_
_entity.id
_entity.type
_entity.pdbx_description
1 polymer ?
#
loop_
_entity_poly.entity_id
_entity_poly.type
_entity_poly.pdbx_seq_one_letter_code
_entity_poly.pdbx_strand_id
1 'polypeptide(L)'
;MKKSIFCIGTLLLFSAALWSCSDDSDNNLEEDLSLVQLMEVKANALADAVVDISESKGFEIITIDDASMKMGGGQSDDSRYVMTITLNDIKGIYDYKKGLTEQQGITKYGYLKVFDKVADSESFILRLPKEKAMRPWKLYVDEDVEYVNDFVITTNEYNYSYLGGMQFDYLLNSEIEIEDEKAGELFVDWSISENMNFDYQSKFTFADDFSVGVEFGLNEMYSYAFNLMKGDDILFREEVEISKSDDTDKRELKYSLELGNIKIIWNSESESYVVYRNGELQEGAKIQVTHKYESDEAHVAFCRKGRDIKITFEDGTSIQLSELLTANTLELMNKIFSSMHDMKFVKHIVDKVAREVYYTNLASSNMN
;
A
#
# COMPACT_ATOMS: atom_id res chain seq x y z
N MET A 1 56.14 18.37 14.94
CA MET A 1 55.52 18.95 13.74
C MET A 1 55.97 18.16 12.51
N LYS A 2 55.07 17.38 11.91
CA LYS A 2 54.85 17.25 10.45
C LYS A 2 53.73 16.21 10.27
N LYS A 3 52.65 16.65 9.62
CA LYS A 3 51.45 15.88 9.28
C LYS A 3 51.62 15.29 7.87
N SER A 4 51.04 14.12 7.65
CA SER A 4 50.75 13.49 6.34
C SER A 4 49.45 12.73 6.59
N ILE A 5 48.23 13.15 6.20
CA ILE A 5 47.63 13.50 4.90
C ILE A 5 47.63 12.35 3.88
N PHE A 6 46.43 11.75 3.77
CA PHE A 6 45.77 11.11 2.62
C PHE A 6 46.43 9.93 1.89
N CYS A 7 45.69 8.80 1.89
CA CYS A 7 45.27 8.10 0.67
C CYS A 7 43.86 7.55 0.90
N ILE A 8 42.85 8.34 0.50
CA ILE A 8 41.54 7.89 0.04
C ILE A 8 41.69 7.73 -1.48
N GLY A 9 41.25 6.61 -2.04
CA GLY A 9 41.06 6.43 -3.48
C GLY A 9 40.53 5.03 -3.80
N THR A 10 39.21 4.91 -4.03
CA THR A 10 38.48 4.83 -5.33
C THR A 10 38.52 3.41 -5.93
N LEU A 11 37.45 2.76 -6.41
CA LEU A 11 36.23 3.16 -7.13
C LEU A 11 35.10 2.11 -6.87
N LEU A 12 33.90 2.47 -6.38
CA LEU A 12 32.66 2.69 -7.14
C LEU A 12 32.78 2.72 -8.68
N LEU A 13 32.20 1.70 -9.35
CA LEU A 13 31.61 1.77 -10.70
C LEU A 13 30.82 0.47 -10.97
N PHE A 14 29.57 0.40 -10.50
CA PHE A 14 28.51 -0.42 -11.09
C PHE A 14 27.20 0.34 -10.89
N SER A 15 27.07 1.45 -11.60
CA SER A 15 25.79 2.13 -11.78
C SER A 15 25.68 2.56 -13.24
N ALA A 16 24.50 2.28 -13.80
CA ALA A 16 24.05 2.50 -15.18
C ALA A 16 24.54 1.49 -16.24
N ALA A 17 23.82 0.37 -16.36
CA ALA A 17 23.32 -0.18 -17.63
C ALA A 17 22.48 -1.45 -17.40
N LEU A 18 21.32 -1.35 -16.77
CA LEU A 18 20.25 -2.34 -16.91
C LEU A 18 18.93 -1.61 -17.12
N TRP A 19 18.89 -0.83 -18.20
CA TRP A 19 17.64 -0.42 -18.82
C TRP A 19 17.32 -1.43 -19.92
N SER A 20 16.11 -1.96 -19.83
CA SER A 20 15.44 -2.81 -20.79
C SER A 20 15.77 -2.46 -22.24
N CYS A 21 16.39 -3.41 -22.94
CA CYS A 21 16.30 -3.57 -24.38
C CYS A 21 16.12 -5.07 -24.61
N SER A 22 14.99 -5.44 -25.19
CA SER A 22 14.79 -6.77 -25.77
C SER A 22 15.83 -6.95 -26.88
N ASP A 23 16.94 -7.60 -26.58
CA ASP A 23 17.88 -8.10 -27.58
C ASP A 23 18.00 -9.61 -27.34
N ASP A 24 17.50 -10.38 -28.30
CA ASP A 24 17.64 -11.84 -28.42
C ASP A 24 19.13 -12.21 -28.59
N SER A 25 19.92 -12.05 -27.53
CA SER A 25 21.26 -12.60 -27.42
C SER A 25 21.30 -13.51 -26.20
N ASP A 26 21.72 -14.76 -26.41
CA ASP A 26 21.84 -15.88 -25.46
C ASP A 26 22.72 -15.62 -24.21
N ASN A 27 22.97 -14.37 -23.84
CA ASN A 27 23.69 -13.99 -22.61
C ASN A 27 22.68 -13.53 -21.56
N ASN A 28 22.00 -14.49 -20.93
CA ASN A 28 21.23 -14.19 -19.74
C ASN A 28 22.22 -13.90 -18.59
N LEU A 29 22.67 -12.64 -18.47
CA LEU A 29 23.67 -12.19 -17.49
C LEU A 29 23.33 -12.60 -16.05
N GLU A 30 22.04 -12.78 -15.76
CA GLU A 30 21.59 -13.27 -14.47
C GLU A 30 21.85 -14.75 -14.24
N GLU A 31 21.90 -15.60 -15.28
CA GLU A 31 22.16 -17.06 -15.19
C GLU A 31 23.60 -17.37 -14.77
N ASP A 32 24.54 -16.51 -15.16
CA ASP A 32 25.97 -16.66 -14.83
C ASP A 32 26.31 -16.25 -13.39
N LEU A 33 25.40 -15.56 -12.69
CA LEU A 33 25.62 -15.15 -11.30
C LEU A 33 25.49 -16.34 -10.34
N SER A 34 26.31 -16.32 -9.28
CA SER A 34 26.02 -17.15 -8.11
C SER A 34 24.71 -16.70 -7.46
N LEU A 35 24.07 -17.58 -6.70
CA LEU A 35 22.82 -17.24 -6.02
C LEU A 35 22.98 -16.06 -5.05
N VAL A 36 24.13 -15.94 -4.38
CA VAL A 36 24.48 -14.78 -3.53
C VAL A 36 24.49 -13.49 -4.35
N GLN A 37 25.23 -13.49 -5.46
CA GLN A 37 25.36 -12.32 -6.32
C GLN A 37 24.02 -11.91 -6.92
N LEU A 38 23.20 -12.88 -7.34
CA LEU A 38 21.86 -12.63 -7.84
C LEU A 38 20.98 -12.02 -6.74
N MET A 39 21.04 -12.54 -5.51
CA MET A 39 20.30 -11.97 -4.38
C MET A 39 20.74 -10.54 -4.05
N GLU A 40 22.04 -10.22 -4.14
CA GLU A 40 22.56 -8.86 -4.00
C GLU A 40 22.02 -7.93 -5.10
N VAL A 41 22.01 -8.38 -6.36
CA VAL A 41 21.45 -7.62 -7.49
C VAL A 41 19.96 -7.33 -7.27
N LYS A 42 19.16 -8.34 -6.90
CA LYS A 42 17.72 -8.17 -6.67
C LYS A 42 17.42 -7.33 -5.43
N ALA A 43 18.21 -7.46 -4.37
CA ALA A 43 18.08 -6.61 -3.18
C ALA A 43 18.38 -5.14 -3.49
N ASN A 44 19.41 -4.86 -4.29
CA ASN A 44 19.72 -3.50 -4.73
C ASN A 44 18.61 -2.94 -5.63
N ALA A 45 18.09 -3.73 -6.57
CA ALA A 45 16.97 -3.32 -7.41
C ALA A 45 15.71 -2.97 -6.57
N LEU A 46 15.42 -3.77 -5.54
CA LEU A 46 14.34 -3.47 -4.60
C LEU A 46 14.63 -2.19 -3.79
N ALA A 47 15.87 -2.01 -3.32
CA ALA A 47 16.26 -0.81 -2.57
C ALA A 47 16.13 0.46 -3.41
N ASP A 48 16.60 0.44 -4.66
CA ASP A 48 16.48 1.54 -5.62
C ASP A 48 15.01 1.85 -5.89
N ALA A 49 14.19 0.83 -6.17
CA ALA A 49 12.75 1.02 -6.41
C ALA A 49 12.03 1.64 -5.21
N VAL A 50 12.36 1.22 -3.99
CA VAL A 50 11.76 1.78 -2.77
C VAL A 50 12.19 3.23 -2.54
N VAL A 51 13.41 3.60 -2.93
CA VAL A 51 13.88 5.00 -2.92
C VAL A 51 13.11 5.82 -3.97
N ASP A 52 13.04 5.36 -5.21
CA ASP A 52 12.30 6.03 -6.29
C ASP A 52 10.84 6.27 -5.92
N ILE A 53 10.17 5.23 -5.38
CA ILE A 53 8.82 5.35 -4.84
C ILE A 53 8.77 6.44 -3.76
N SER A 54 9.71 6.45 -2.81
CA SER A 54 9.69 7.39 -1.69
C SER A 54 9.85 8.86 -2.08
N GLU A 55 10.41 9.12 -3.26
CA GLU A 55 10.58 10.46 -3.83
C GLU A 55 9.38 10.90 -4.71
N SER A 56 8.42 9.99 -4.95
CA SER A 56 7.25 10.24 -5.80
C SER A 56 6.14 11.04 -5.10
N LYS A 57 5.37 11.80 -5.89
CA LYS A 57 4.13 12.48 -5.45
C LYS A 57 3.12 11.48 -4.86
N GLY A 58 3.02 10.27 -5.44
CA GLY A 58 2.14 9.21 -4.96
C GLY A 58 2.47 8.75 -3.53
N PHE A 59 3.76 8.67 -3.20
CA PHE A 59 4.20 8.27 -1.86
C PHE A 59 3.83 9.30 -0.80
N GLU A 60 3.94 10.59 -1.10
CA GLU A 60 3.47 11.65 -0.20
C GLU A 60 1.98 11.47 0.14
N ILE A 61 1.14 11.11 -0.84
CA ILE A 61 -0.31 10.92 -0.67
C ILE A 61 -0.63 9.70 0.19
N ILE A 62 -0.08 8.53 -0.15
CA ILE A 62 -0.45 7.30 0.58
C ILE A 62 0.11 7.31 2.00
N THR A 63 1.21 8.03 2.25
CA THR A 63 1.89 8.05 3.55
C THR A 63 1.60 9.27 4.44
N ILE A 64 0.52 10.02 4.18
CA ILE A 64 0.07 11.12 5.04
C ILE A 64 -0.06 10.62 6.50
N ASP A 65 0.59 11.30 7.44
CA ASP A 65 0.77 10.87 8.84
C ASP A 65 -0.39 11.31 9.77
N ASP A 66 -0.59 10.60 10.89
CA ASP A 66 -1.66 10.83 11.88
C ASP A 66 -1.61 12.24 12.51
N ALA A 67 -0.42 12.82 12.66
CA ALA A 67 -0.28 14.20 13.15
C ALA A 67 -0.93 15.22 12.20
N SER A 68 -0.95 14.91 10.90
CA SER A 68 -1.66 15.64 9.86
C SER A 68 -3.12 15.19 9.70
N MET A 69 -3.65 14.40 10.64
CA MET A 69 -5.03 13.89 10.70
C MET A 69 -5.76 14.17 12.02
N LYS A 70 -5.21 15.01 12.92
CA LYS A 70 -5.68 15.16 14.32
C LYS A 70 -7.22 15.15 14.47
N MET A 71 -7.72 14.04 15.00
CA MET A 71 -9.04 13.94 15.64
C MET A 71 -8.96 14.60 17.02
N GLY A 72 -9.50 15.80 17.15
CA GLY A 72 -9.75 16.45 18.43
C GLY A 72 -11.24 16.43 18.74
N GLY A 73 -11.65 15.60 19.70
CA GLY A 73 -12.99 15.62 20.29
C GLY A 73 -13.81 14.40 19.92
N GLY A 74 -14.15 13.59 20.92
CA GLY A 74 -14.99 12.42 20.78
C GLY A 74 -16.36 12.80 20.20
N GLN A 75 -16.59 12.42 18.95
CA GLN A 75 -17.89 11.94 18.53
C GLN A 75 -17.69 10.49 18.10
N SER A 76 -18.07 9.63 19.02
CA SER A 76 -18.08 8.18 18.88
C SER A 76 -18.96 7.75 17.71
N ASP A 77 -18.48 6.74 17.00
CA ASP A 77 -19.32 5.74 16.33
C ASP A 77 -20.31 6.28 15.29
N ASP A 78 -19.79 6.38 14.07
CA ASP A 78 -20.56 6.28 12.82
C ASP A 78 -20.94 4.81 12.50
N SER A 79 -20.63 3.86 13.40
CA SER A 79 -20.98 2.42 13.31
C SER A 79 -22.46 2.10 13.53
N ARG A 80 -23.34 3.11 13.56
CA ARG A 80 -24.72 2.97 14.06
C ARG A 80 -25.83 3.02 13.02
N TYR A 81 -25.52 3.21 11.74
CA TYR A 81 -26.56 3.30 10.70
C TYR A 81 -26.22 2.49 9.47
N VAL A 82 -27.17 1.64 9.06
CA VAL A 82 -27.16 0.99 7.75
C VAL A 82 -27.06 2.07 6.68
N MET A 83 -26.05 1.98 5.82
CA MET A 83 -25.76 2.98 4.81
C MET A 83 -25.21 2.33 3.54
N THR A 84 -25.78 2.70 2.41
CA THR A 84 -25.27 2.33 1.09
C THR A 84 -25.09 3.60 0.27
N ILE A 85 -23.87 3.84 -0.22
CA ILE A 85 -23.52 4.94 -1.13
C ILE A 85 -22.84 4.31 -2.33
N THR A 86 -23.44 4.46 -3.50
CA THR A 86 -22.88 4.00 -4.77
C THR A 86 -22.35 5.19 -5.57
N LEU A 87 -21.56 4.92 -6.60
CA LEU A 87 -21.11 5.96 -7.54
C LEU A 87 -22.28 6.78 -8.11
N ASN A 88 -23.42 6.15 -8.40
CA ASN A 88 -24.59 6.86 -8.94
C ASN A 88 -25.15 7.92 -7.99
N ASP A 89 -24.95 7.75 -6.68
CA ASP A 89 -25.43 8.70 -5.67
C ASP A 89 -24.54 9.94 -5.57
N ILE A 90 -23.28 9.83 -5.98
CA ILE A 90 -22.24 10.87 -5.79
C ILE A 90 -21.60 11.38 -7.10
N LYS A 91 -21.86 10.77 -8.26
CA LYS A 91 -21.21 11.15 -9.53
C LYS A 91 -21.42 12.62 -9.92
N GLY A 92 -20.39 13.22 -10.50
CA GLY A 92 -20.29 14.64 -10.78
C GLY A 92 -18.89 15.19 -10.55
N ILE A 93 -18.69 16.44 -10.95
CA ILE A 93 -17.47 17.20 -10.70
C ILE A 93 -17.73 18.16 -9.54
N TYR A 94 -16.88 18.11 -8.52
CA TYR A 94 -17.03 18.88 -7.29
C TYR A 94 -15.78 19.72 -7.02
N ASP A 95 -15.99 21.01 -6.78
CA ASP A 95 -14.92 21.93 -6.39
C ASP A 95 -14.99 22.23 -4.91
N TYR A 96 -13.84 22.16 -4.26
CA TYR A 96 -13.64 22.76 -2.95
C TYR A 96 -13.92 24.26 -3.01
N LYS A 97 -14.62 24.76 -2.00
CA LYS A 97 -14.88 26.17 -1.73
C LYS A 97 -14.31 26.53 -0.36
N LYS A 98 -13.96 27.81 -0.19
CA LYS A 98 -13.48 28.34 1.10
C LYS A 98 -14.41 27.90 2.23
N GLY A 99 -13.81 27.37 3.30
CA GLY A 99 -14.54 26.86 4.46
C GLY A 99 -15.46 27.93 5.04
N LEU A 100 -16.59 27.52 5.60
CA LEU A 100 -17.53 28.44 6.24
C LEU A 100 -16.93 28.97 7.55
N THR A 101 -17.16 30.25 7.87
CA THR A 101 -16.89 30.78 9.22
C THR A 101 -17.68 29.97 10.26
N GLU A 102 -17.17 29.82 11.50
CA GLU A 102 -17.82 29.04 12.58
C GLU A 102 -19.32 29.36 12.76
N GLN A 103 -19.74 30.60 12.51
CA GLN A 103 -21.14 31.02 12.58
C GLN A 103 -22.02 30.54 11.41
N GLN A 104 -21.42 30.27 10.24
CA GLN A 104 -22.12 29.84 9.02
C GLN A 104 -22.16 28.31 8.87
N GLY A 105 -21.21 27.59 9.47
CA GLY A 105 -21.13 26.14 9.43
C GLY A 105 -22.24 25.39 10.19
N ILE A 106 -23.00 26.09 11.04
CA ILE A 106 -23.97 25.46 11.96
C ILE A 106 -25.33 25.17 11.30
N THR A 107 -25.62 25.62 10.07
CA THR A 107 -27.02 25.65 9.58
C THR A 107 -27.28 25.14 8.16
N LYS A 108 -27.25 23.81 8.02
CA LYS A 108 -28.38 22.99 7.50
C LYS A 108 -28.03 21.50 7.70
N TYR A 109 -28.78 20.80 8.54
CA TYR A 109 -28.66 19.35 8.82
C TYR A 109 -27.43 18.83 9.58
N GLY A 110 -26.53 19.70 10.07
CA GLY A 110 -25.37 19.27 10.88
C GLY A 110 -24.17 18.79 10.07
N TYR A 111 -24.15 19.03 8.75
CA TYR A 111 -23.02 18.73 7.87
C TYR A 111 -22.44 20.04 7.31
N LEU A 112 -21.11 20.17 7.35
CA LEU A 112 -20.40 21.27 6.73
C LEU A 112 -20.30 21.00 5.23
N LYS A 113 -20.82 21.92 4.41
CA LYS A 113 -20.71 21.84 2.95
C LYS A 113 -19.55 22.71 2.48
N VAL A 114 -18.46 22.10 2.05
CA VAL A 114 -17.28 22.77 1.48
C VAL A 114 -17.02 22.33 0.03
N PHE A 115 -17.80 21.39 -0.49
CA PHE A 115 -17.78 21.00 -1.90
C PHE A 115 -19.07 21.38 -2.63
N ASP A 116 -18.92 22.04 -3.78
CA ASP A 116 -20.01 22.35 -4.69
C ASP A 116 -19.90 21.55 -5.97
N LYS A 117 -21.01 20.94 -6.40
CA LYS A 117 -21.11 20.33 -7.72
C LYS A 117 -21.09 21.44 -8.78
N VAL A 118 -20.14 21.35 -9.72
CA VAL A 118 -19.95 22.34 -10.79
C VAL A 118 -20.24 21.79 -12.19
N ALA A 119 -20.27 20.47 -12.35
CA ALA A 119 -20.68 19.81 -13.58
C ALA A 119 -21.15 18.38 -13.33
N ASP A 120 -21.88 17.82 -14.30
CA ASP A 120 -22.20 16.38 -14.34
C ASP A 120 -21.01 15.59 -14.89
N SER A 121 -20.89 14.34 -14.45
CA SER A 121 -19.89 13.36 -14.88
C SER A 121 -20.43 11.96 -14.59
N GLU A 122 -19.95 10.96 -15.34
CA GLU A 122 -20.19 9.55 -14.99
C GLU A 122 -19.30 9.08 -13.84
N SER A 123 -18.20 9.81 -13.58
CA SER A 123 -17.27 9.58 -12.48
C SER A 123 -17.55 10.53 -11.31
N PHE A 124 -17.02 10.21 -10.14
CA PHE A 124 -16.95 11.13 -9.00
C PHE A 124 -15.60 11.84 -9.01
N ILE A 125 -15.60 13.12 -9.41
CA ILE A 125 -14.39 13.92 -9.58
C ILE A 125 -14.33 14.99 -8.49
N LEU A 126 -13.31 14.91 -7.64
CA LEU A 126 -13.05 15.87 -6.58
C LEU A 126 -11.86 16.75 -6.96
N ARG A 127 -12.04 18.07 -6.87
CA ARG A 127 -10.97 19.04 -7.06
C ARG A 127 -10.83 19.89 -5.81
N LEU A 128 -9.68 19.80 -5.17
CA LEU A 128 -9.40 20.50 -3.92
C LEU A 128 -7.95 21.01 -3.89
N PRO A 129 -7.60 21.88 -2.93
CA PRO A 129 -6.22 22.33 -2.79
C PRO A 129 -5.34 21.23 -2.23
N LYS A 130 -4.14 21.08 -2.76
CA LYS A 130 -3.11 20.17 -2.26
C LYS A 130 -2.87 20.35 -0.76
N GLU A 131 -2.84 21.58 -0.25
CA GLU A 131 -2.62 21.85 1.18
C GLU A 131 -3.75 21.30 2.07
N LYS A 132 -4.97 21.20 1.53
CA LYS A 132 -6.13 20.61 2.21
C LYS A 132 -6.11 19.09 2.09
N ALA A 133 -5.79 18.54 0.93
CA ALA A 133 -5.65 17.10 0.71
C ALA A 133 -4.57 16.48 1.62
N MET A 134 -3.43 17.16 1.74
CA MET A 134 -2.29 16.74 2.57
C MET A 134 -2.50 16.99 4.07
N ARG A 135 -3.60 17.65 4.46
CA ARG A 135 -3.98 17.89 5.86
C ARG A 135 -5.49 17.69 6.04
N PRO A 136 -6.01 16.46 5.96
CA PRO A 136 -7.46 16.22 5.91
C PRO A 136 -8.28 16.83 7.06
N TRP A 137 -7.70 17.03 8.25
CA TRP A 137 -8.40 17.72 9.35
C TRP A 137 -8.65 19.21 9.09
N LYS A 138 -7.86 19.84 8.22
CA LYS A 138 -8.05 21.24 7.79
C LYS A 138 -9.08 21.41 6.68
N LEU A 139 -9.65 20.32 6.16
CA LEU A 139 -10.59 20.37 5.04
C LEU A 139 -11.76 21.31 5.30
N TYR A 140 -12.20 21.44 6.56
CA TYR A 140 -13.35 22.28 6.94
C TYR A 140 -12.96 23.54 7.71
N VAL A 141 -11.67 23.81 7.85
CA VAL A 141 -11.17 24.99 8.56
C VAL A 141 -11.09 26.15 7.57
N ASP A 142 -11.81 27.23 7.88
CA ASP A 142 -11.66 28.49 7.15
C ASP A 142 -10.29 29.10 7.42
N GLU A 143 -9.57 29.41 6.35
CA GLU A 143 -8.25 30.02 6.39
C GLU A 143 -8.27 31.21 5.43
N ASP A 144 -7.63 32.32 5.83
CA ASP A 144 -7.57 33.53 5.01
C ASP A 144 -6.48 33.40 3.94
N VAL A 145 -6.63 32.39 3.09
CA VAL A 145 -5.73 32.01 2.00
C VAL A 145 -6.58 31.75 0.77
N GLU A 146 -6.18 32.31 -0.37
CA GLU A 146 -6.73 31.92 -1.66
C GLU A 146 -6.07 30.61 -2.09
N TYR A 147 -6.89 29.57 -2.24
CA TYR A 147 -6.41 28.26 -2.66
C TYR A 147 -6.68 28.02 -4.15
N VAL A 148 -5.83 27.21 -4.76
CA VAL A 148 -6.03 26.65 -6.10
C VAL A 148 -6.46 25.21 -5.92
N ASN A 149 -7.44 24.75 -6.71
CA ASN A 149 -7.87 23.35 -6.70
C ASN A 149 -6.97 22.54 -7.64
N ASP A 150 -5.75 22.29 -7.21
CA ASP A 150 -4.66 21.62 -7.95
C ASP A 150 -4.48 20.15 -7.57
N PHE A 151 -5.31 19.62 -6.68
CA PHE A 151 -5.38 18.20 -6.35
C PHE A 151 -6.68 17.63 -6.92
N VAL A 152 -6.58 16.63 -7.79
CA VAL A 152 -7.73 16.01 -8.45
C VAL A 152 -7.80 14.54 -8.10
N ILE A 153 -8.98 14.06 -7.71
CA ILE A 153 -9.29 12.64 -7.52
C ILE A 153 -10.41 12.29 -8.48
N THR A 154 -10.18 11.34 -9.37
CA THR A 154 -11.18 10.84 -10.32
C THR A 154 -11.53 9.41 -9.96
N THR A 155 -12.70 9.21 -9.36
CA THR A 155 -13.20 7.89 -8.94
C THR A 155 -14.18 7.33 -9.96
N ASN A 156 -13.83 6.18 -10.53
CA ASN A 156 -14.63 5.49 -11.56
C ASN A 156 -15.42 4.31 -11.00
N GLU A 157 -15.02 3.79 -9.85
CA GLU A 157 -15.77 2.77 -9.11
C GLU A 157 -15.85 3.21 -7.66
N TYR A 158 -17.09 3.28 -7.14
CA TYR A 158 -17.36 3.60 -5.74
C TYR A 158 -18.56 2.80 -5.27
N ASN A 159 -18.35 2.00 -4.24
CA ASN A 159 -19.40 1.38 -3.47
C ASN A 159 -18.98 1.39 -2.00
N TYR A 160 -19.84 1.91 -1.15
CA TYR A 160 -19.72 1.77 0.29
C TYR A 160 -21.05 1.22 0.78
N SER A 161 -21.05 0.02 1.32
CA SER A 161 -22.25 -0.61 1.87
C SER A 161 -21.95 -1.19 3.24
N TYR A 162 -22.66 -0.67 4.24
CA TYR A 162 -22.70 -1.22 5.59
C TYR A 162 -24.15 -1.58 5.90
N LEU A 163 -24.43 -2.88 6.04
CA LEU A 163 -25.79 -3.39 6.24
C LEU A 163 -26.16 -3.61 7.71
N GLY A 164 -25.34 -3.08 8.64
CA GLY A 164 -25.51 -3.26 10.07
C GLY A 164 -24.96 -4.60 10.56
N GLY A 165 -24.49 -4.62 11.82
CA GLY A 165 -23.76 -5.78 12.34
C GLY A 165 -22.34 -5.84 11.78
N MET A 166 -21.98 -6.95 11.11
CA MET A 166 -20.63 -7.21 10.58
C MET A 166 -20.56 -7.26 9.05
N GLN A 167 -21.67 -7.10 8.33
CA GLN A 167 -21.65 -7.12 6.86
C GLN A 167 -21.20 -5.76 6.29
N PHE A 168 -20.18 -5.81 5.46
CA PHE A 168 -19.53 -4.65 4.89
C PHE A 168 -19.07 -4.97 3.45
N ASP A 169 -19.21 -4.02 2.54
CA ASP A 169 -18.75 -4.15 1.17
C ASP A 169 -18.26 -2.78 0.69
N TYR A 170 -17.03 -2.74 0.19
CA TYR A 170 -16.35 -1.52 -0.20
C TYR A 170 -15.53 -1.73 -1.46
N LEU A 171 -15.78 -0.91 -2.46
CA LEU A 171 -15.01 -0.87 -3.71
C LEU A 171 -14.65 0.57 -4.00
N LEU A 172 -13.36 0.81 -4.26
CA LEU A 172 -12.84 2.10 -4.68
C LEU A 172 -11.82 1.92 -5.79
N ASN A 173 -12.00 2.67 -6.88
CA ASN A 173 -11.01 2.80 -7.94
C ASN A 173 -10.88 4.28 -8.32
N SER A 174 -9.73 4.87 -7.98
CA SER A 174 -9.47 6.30 -8.08
C SER A 174 -8.12 6.61 -8.72
N GLU A 175 -8.12 7.47 -9.73
CA GLU A 175 -6.90 8.14 -10.22
C GLU A 175 -6.67 9.43 -9.45
N ILE A 176 -5.40 9.77 -9.19
CA ILE A 176 -4.99 10.96 -8.45
C ILE A 176 -4.01 11.77 -9.29
N GLU A 177 -4.28 13.07 -9.41
CA GLU A 177 -3.43 14.05 -10.08
C GLU A 177 -3.11 15.21 -9.12
N ILE A 178 -1.88 15.72 -9.20
CA ILE A 178 -1.41 16.89 -8.46
C ILE A 178 -0.73 17.84 -9.43
N GLU A 179 -1.23 19.08 -9.50
CA GLU A 179 -0.73 20.14 -10.38
C GLU A 179 -0.75 19.68 -11.85
N ASP A 180 -1.85 19.04 -12.28
CA ASP A 180 -2.06 18.44 -13.62
C ASP A 180 -1.08 17.31 -13.98
N GLU A 181 -0.34 16.77 -13.01
CA GLU A 181 0.53 15.60 -13.19
C GLU A 181 -0.05 14.38 -12.46
N LYS A 182 -0.07 13.23 -13.15
CA LYS A 182 -0.49 11.96 -12.57
C LYS A 182 0.40 11.60 -11.38
N ALA A 183 -0.21 11.39 -10.22
CA ALA A 183 0.47 10.95 -9.01
C ALA A 183 0.36 9.43 -8.81
N GLY A 184 -0.74 8.84 -9.27
CA GLY A 184 -0.95 7.40 -9.28
C GLY A 184 -2.43 7.01 -9.29
N GLU A 185 -2.67 5.71 -9.18
CA GLU A 185 -3.99 5.10 -9.12
C GLU A 185 -4.12 4.27 -7.86
N LEU A 186 -5.25 4.38 -7.18
CA LEU A 186 -5.57 3.65 -5.97
C LEU A 186 -6.77 2.74 -6.23
N PHE A 187 -6.58 1.46 -5.92
CA PHE A 187 -7.61 0.45 -5.90
C PHE A 187 -7.76 -0.11 -4.48
N VAL A 188 -9.00 -0.26 -4.03
CA VAL A 188 -9.35 -0.94 -2.79
C VAL A 188 -10.60 -1.78 -3.01
N ASP A 189 -10.53 -3.03 -2.60
CA ASP A 189 -11.68 -3.94 -2.50
C ASP A 189 -11.67 -4.54 -1.09
N TRP A 190 -12.74 -4.34 -0.34
CA TRP A 190 -12.87 -4.86 1.02
C TRP A 190 -14.29 -5.29 1.29
N SER A 191 -14.44 -6.58 1.59
CA SER A 191 -15.73 -7.16 1.97
C SER A 191 -15.63 -7.93 3.29
N ILE A 192 -16.73 -7.92 4.03
CA ILE A 192 -16.98 -8.76 5.19
C ILE A 192 -18.38 -9.35 5.04
N SER A 193 -18.48 -10.67 5.03
CA SER A 193 -19.76 -11.38 4.95
C SER A 193 -20.35 -11.64 6.34
N GLU A 194 -21.61 -12.07 6.38
CA GLU A 194 -22.34 -12.32 7.65
C GLU A 194 -21.67 -13.36 8.56
N ASN A 195 -20.96 -14.34 7.98
CA ASN A 195 -20.21 -15.36 8.71
C ASN A 195 -18.82 -14.88 9.18
N MET A 196 -18.52 -13.58 9.06
CA MET A 196 -17.23 -12.96 9.38
C MET A 196 -16.08 -13.41 8.49
N ASN A 197 -16.36 -14.03 7.34
CA ASN A 197 -15.31 -14.10 6.32
C ASN A 197 -15.04 -12.69 5.85
N PHE A 198 -13.76 -12.35 5.65
CA PHE A 198 -13.40 -11.06 5.07
C PHE A 198 -12.32 -11.25 4.04
N ASP A 199 -12.40 -10.45 2.99
CA ASP A 199 -11.39 -10.35 1.95
C ASP A 199 -11.06 -8.88 1.78
N TYR A 200 -9.78 -8.57 1.75
CA TYR A 200 -9.24 -7.23 1.65
C TYR A 200 -8.12 -7.21 0.62
N GLN A 201 -8.18 -6.24 -0.28
CA GLN A 201 -7.13 -5.92 -1.21
C GLN A 201 -6.99 -4.41 -1.31
N SER A 202 -5.75 -3.92 -1.28
CA SER A 202 -5.44 -2.57 -1.70
C SER A 202 -4.21 -2.55 -2.59
N LYS A 203 -4.25 -1.72 -3.63
CA LYS A 203 -3.16 -1.54 -4.58
C LYS A 203 -3.00 -0.07 -4.91
N PHE A 204 -1.76 0.41 -4.90
CA PHE A 204 -1.42 1.71 -5.45
C PHE A 204 -0.45 1.54 -6.61
N THR A 205 -0.79 2.08 -7.77
CA THR A 205 0.07 2.11 -8.96
C THR A 205 0.62 3.54 -9.11
N PHE A 206 1.93 3.68 -9.03
CA PHE A 206 2.63 4.96 -9.17
C PHE A 206 2.72 5.36 -10.65
N ALA A 207 2.95 6.65 -10.91
CA ALA A 207 3.03 7.19 -12.26
C ALA A 207 4.16 6.60 -13.11
N ASP A 208 5.19 6.05 -12.47
CA ASP A 208 6.33 5.44 -13.09
C ASP A 208 6.19 3.91 -13.24
N ASP A 209 5.00 3.34 -13.09
CA ASP A 209 4.71 1.90 -13.26
C ASP A 209 5.20 0.99 -12.11
N PHE A 210 5.67 1.56 -11.00
CA PHE A 210 5.73 0.78 -9.77
C PHE A 210 4.32 0.51 -9.25
N SER A 211 4.10 -0.64 -8.63
CA SER A 211 2.89 -0.86 -7.86
C SER A 211 3.17 -1.57 -6.55
N VAL A 212 2.36 -1.23 -5.54
CA VAL A 212 2.42 -1.82 -4.21
C VAL A 212 1.05 -2.35 -3.88
N GLY A 213 0.98 -3.62 -3.50
CA GLY A 213 -0.25 -4.29 -3.13
C GLY A 213 -0.17 -4.93 -1.75
N VAL A 214 -1.33 -4.97 -1.09
CA VAL A 214 -1.54 -5.65 0.18
C VAL A 214 -2.86 -6.41 0.12
N GLU A 215 -2.83 -7.67 0.50
CA GLU A 215 -4.01 -8.55 0.52
C GLU A 215 -4.12 -9.30 1.85
N PHE A 216 -5.33 -9.37 2.39
CA PHE A 216 -5.65 -10.16 3.58
C PHE A 216 -6.97 -10.89 3.39
N GLY A 217 -7.02 -12.14 3.81
CA GLY A 217 -8.21 -12.95 3.74
C GLY A 217 -8.39 -13.75 5.02
N LEU A 218 -9.64 -13.86 5.46
CA LEU A 218 -10.09 -14.87 6.41
C LEU A 218 -11.33 -15.53 5.81
N ASN A 219 -11.17 -16.73 5.30
CA ASN A 219 -12.25 -17.57 4.82
C ASN A 219 -12.10 -18.99 5.39
N GLU A 220 -11.97 -20.01 4.55
CA GLU A 220 -11.51 -21.34 4.97
C GLU A 220 -10.04 -21.32 5.43
N MET A 221 -9.28 -20.34 4.94
CA MET A 221 -7.87 -20.11 5.26
C MET A 221 -7.65 -18.65 5.68
N TYR A 222 -6.58 -18.43 6.44
CA TYR A 222 -6.09 -17.10 6.79
C TYR A 222 -4.89 -16.78 5.89
N SER A 223 -4.98 -15.72 5.08
CA SER A 223 -3.97 -15.38 4.07
C SER A 223 -3.53 -13.92 4.15
N TYR A 224 -2.23 -13.68 3.98
CA TYR A 224 -1.58 -12.38 4.03
C TYR A 224 -0.61 -12.29 2.86
N ALA A 225 -0.73 -11.27 2.01
CA ALA A 225 0.22 -11.02 0.94
C ALA A 225 0.65 -9.55 0.89
N PHE A 226 1.94 -9.34 0.63
CA PHE A 226 2.55 -8.04 0.38
C PHE A 226 3.30 -8.13 -0.94
N ASN A 227 3.09 -7.19 -1.86
CA ASN A 227 3.78 -7.18 -3.14
C ASN A 227 4.27 -5.79 -3.53
N LEU A 228 5.45 -5.76 -4.15
CA LEU A 228 6.02 -4.59 -4.81
C LEU A 228 6.46 -5.05 -6.21
N MET A 229 5.91 -4.41 -7.24
CA MET A 229 6.11 -4.78 -8.64
C MET A 229 6.54 -3.56 -9.47
N LYS A 230 7.15 -3.81 -10.63
CA LYS A 230 7.40 -2.82 -11.67
C LYS A 230 6.83 -3.35 -12.99
N GLY A 231 5.72 -2.76 -13.44
CA GLY A 231 4.90 -3.39 -14.47
C GLY A 231 4.48 -4.80 -14.03
N ASP A 232 4.82 -5.80 -14.84
CA ASP A 232 4.56 -7.22 -14.54
C ASP A 232 5.67 -7.90 -13.71
N ASP A 233 6.81 -7.23 -13.50
CA ASP A 233 7.96 -7.80 -12.80
C ASP A 233 7.79 -7.73 -11.28
N ILE A 234 8.00 -8.86 -10.61
CA ILE A 234 7.99 -8.96 -9.15
C ILE A 234 9.34 -8.45 -8.63
N LEU A 235 9.35 -7.38 -7.85
CA LEU A 235 10.55 -6.95 -7.12
C LEU A 235 10.58 -7.58 -5.73
N PHE A 236 9.43 -7.61 -5.06
CA PHE A 236 9.24 -8.26 -3.78
C PHE A 236 7.84 -8.86 -3.69
N ARG A 237 7.74 -10.07 -3.16
CA ARG A 237 6.46 -10.65 -2.73
C ARG A 237 6.65 -11.44 -1.45
N GLU A 238 5.73 -11.29 -0.51
CA GLU A 238 5.71 -12.12 0.69
C GLU A 238 4.28 -12.58 0.95
N GLU A 239 4.10 -13.89 1.09
CA GLU A 239 2.81 -14.54 1.27
C GLU A 239 2.86 -15.49 2.48
N VAL A 240 1.81 -15.45 3.30
CA VAL A 240 1.58 -16.36 4.41
C VAL A 240 0.17 -16.92 4.29
N GLU A 241 0.03 -18.24 4.30
CA GLU A 241 -1.24 -18.95 4.32
C GLU A 241 -1.29 -19.86 5.54
N ILE A 242 -2.39 -19.81 6.29
CA ILE A 242 -2.67 -20.70 7.41
C ILE A 242 -4.00 -21.38 7.12
N SER A 243 -3.96 -22.70 6.92
CA SER A 243 -5.15 -23.53 6.70
C SER A 243 -5.36 -24.46 7.88
N LYS A 244 -6.61 -24.90 8.10
CA LYS A 244 -6.90 -25.99 9.03
C LYS A 244 -6.76 -27.32 8.29
N SER A 245 -5.91 -28.23 8.80
CA SER A 245 -5.86 -29.59 8.29
C SER A 245 -7.15 -30.35 8.68
N ASP A 246 -7.80 -30.97 7.69
CA ASP A 246 -9.03 -31.76 7.88
C ASP A 246 -8.84 -32.97 8.81
N ASP A 247 -7.62 -33.51 8.88
CA ASP A 247 -7.35 -34.82 9.50
C ASP A 247 -6.77 -34.76 10.92
N THR A 248 -6.16 -33.64 11.33
CA THR A 248 -5.30 -33.63 12.53
C THR A 248 -5.56 -32.51 13.54
N ASP A 249 -6.56 -31.64 13.32
CA ASP A 249 -6.76 -30.39 14.09
C ASP A 249 -5.51 -29.48 14.13
N LYS A 250 -4.45 -29.81 13.38
CA LYS A 250 -3.24 -29.01 13.24
C LYS A 250 -3.48 -27.94 12.18
N ARG A 251 -2.89 -26.76 12.41
CA ARG A 251 -2.82 -25.71 11.40
C ARG A 251 -1.65 -25.99 10.49
N GLU A 252 -1.89 -25.96 9.19
CA GLU A 252 -0.84 -26.01 8.18
C GLU A 252 -0.46 -24.57 7.85
N LEU A 253 0.83 -24.23 7.96
CA LEU A 253 1.33 -22.91 7.58
C LEU A 253 2.18 -23.06 6.33
N LYS A 254 1.88 -22.25 5.31
CA LYS A 254 2.72 -22.06 4.13
C LYS A 254 3.24 -20.64 4.09
N TYR A 255 4.52 -20.52 3.78
CA TYR A 255 5.23 -19.26 3.70
C TYR A 255 5.97 -19.18 2.36
N SER A 256 5.88 -18.05 1.69
CA SER A 256 6.60 -17.76 0.46
C SER A 256 7.19 -16.35 0.52
N LEU A 257 8.45 -16.20 0.13
CA LEU A 257 9.08 -14.91 -0.10
C LEU A 257 9.79 -14.92 -1.45
N GLU A 258 9.47 -13.94 -2.29
CA GLU A 258 10.07 -13.72 -3.59
C GLU A 258 10.85 -12.41 -3.58
N LEU A 259 12.07 -12.46 -4.10
CA LEU A 259 12.93 -11.32 -4.34
C LEU A 259 13.40 -11.42 -5.79
N GLY A 260 12.71 -10.73 -6.70
CA GLY A 260 12.88 -10.98 -8.14
C GLY A 260 12.49 -12.40 -8.52
N ASN A 261 13.39 -13.07 -9.22
CA ASN A 261 13.25 -14.46 -9.67
C ASN A 261 13.71 -15.52 -8.65
N ILE A 262 14.03 -15.10 -7.42
CA ILE A 262 14.40 -16.00 -6.33
C ILE A 262 13.20 -16.17 -5.41
N LYS A 263 12.80 -17.42 -5.16
CA LYS A 263 11.64 -17.76 -4.32
C LYS A 263 12.06 -18.69 -3.18
N ILE A 264 11.71 -18.32 -1.96
CA ILE A 264 11.93 -19.10 -0.75
C ILE A 264 10.58 -19.61 -0.28
N ILE A 265 10.43 -20.93 -0.15
CA ILE A 265 9.17 -21.55 0.29
C ILE A 265 9.42 -22.34 1.57
N TRP A 266 8.44 -22.32 2.47
CA TRP A 266 8.37 -23.20 3.62
C TRP A 266 6.95 -23.70 3.85
N ASN A 267 6.81 -24.93 4.30
CA ASN A 267 5.57 -25.44 4.85
C ASN A 267 5.80 -26.15 6.19
N SER A 268 4.78 -26.15 7.04
CA SER A 268 4.84 -26.82 8.34
C SER A 268 4.92 -28.35 8.24
N GLU A 269 4.59 -28.95 7.09
CA GLU A 269 4.64 -30.41 6.91
C GLU A 269 6.04 -30.96 6.62
N SER A 270 6.81 -30.26 5.79
CA SER A 270 8.19 -30.68 5.47
C SER A 270 9.20 -30.22 6.51
N GLU A 271 8.81 -29.25 7.35
CA GLU A 271 9.66 -28.55 8.34
C GLU A 271 10.96 -27.96 7.73
N SER A 272 11.06 -27.90 6.41
CA SER A 272 12.26 -27.48 5.68
C SER A 272 11.94 -26.33 4.73
N TYR A 273 12.84 -25.37 4.63
CA TYR A 273 12.74 -24.33 3.61
C TYR A 273 13.45 -24.80 2.34
N VAL A 274 12.92 -24.39 1.20
CA VAL A 274 13.52 -24.63 -0.12
C VAL A 274 13.69 -23.31 -0.85
N VAL A 275 14.72 -23.22 -1.71
CA VAL A 275 15.01 -22.05 -2.52
C VAL A 275 14.90 -22.41 -3.99
N TYR A 276 14.21 -21.59 -4.75
CA TYR A 276 14.09 -21.69 -6.20
C TYR A 276 14.71 -20.47 -6.86
N ARG A 277 15.32 -20.67 -8.02
CA ARG A 277 15.79 -19.63 -8.94
C ARG A 277 15.15 -19.87 -10.29
N ASN A 278 14.41 -18.90 -10.82
CA ASN A 278 13.65 -19.08 -12.07
C ASN A 278 12.74 -20.34 -12.04
N GLY A 279 12.24 -20.72 -10.85
CA GLY A 279 11.45 -21.94 -10.65
C GLY A 279 12.26 -23.23 -10.51
N GLU A 280 13.59 -23.21 -10.64
CA GLU A 280 14.45 -24.38 -10.46
C GLU A 280 14.97 -24.48 -9.02
N LEU A 281 14.81 -25.67 -8.42
CA LEU A 281 15.23 -25.95 -7.04
C LEU A 281 16.76 -25.83 -6.90
N GLN A 282 17.20 -25.06 -5.91
CA GLN A 282 18.61 -24.89 -5.55
C GLN A 282 18.97 -25.88 -4.44
N GLU A 283 19.55 -27.02 -4.83
CA GLU A 283 19.94 -28.08 -3.88
C GLU A 283 21.03 -27.60 -2.90
N GLY A 284 21.02 -28.18 -1.69
CA GLY A 284 22.04 -27.96 -0.66
C GLY A 284 22.05 -26.62 0.06
N ALA A 285 21.17 -25.68 -0.29
CA ALA A 285 20.94 -24.48 0.51
C ALA A 285 20.35 -24.83 1.89
N LYS A 286 20.91 -24.24 2.94
CA LYS A 286 20.43 -24.35 4.33
C LYS A 286 19.81 -23.04 4.76
N ILE A 287 18.60 -23.08 5.29
CA ILE A 287 17.90 -21.89 5.77
C ILE A 287 17.75 -21.95 7.28
N GLN A 288 18.09 -20.84 7.93
CA GLN A 288 17.86 -20.58 9.34
C GLN A 288 16.90 -19.41 9.45
N VAL A 289 15.83 -19.56 10.22
CA VAL A 289 14.87 -18.50 10.48
C VAL A 289 14.97 -18.07 11.93
N THR A 290 15.08 -16.77 12.15
CA THR A 290 15.05 -16.16 13.49
C THR A 290 13.74 -15.42 13.65
N HIS A 291 12.90 -15.88 14.56
CA HIS A 291 11.67 -15.18 14.94
C HIS A 291 12.00 -14.08 15.94
N LYS A 292 11.51 -12.86 15.69
CA LYS A 292 11.76 -11.70 16.55
C LYS A 292 10.75 -11.56 17.69
N TYR A 293 9.58 -12.20 17.57
CA TYR A 293 8.50 -12.16 18.55
C TYR A 293 7.93 -13.57 18.79
N GLU A 294 7.52 -13.88 20.02
CA GLU A 294 7.06 -15.23 20.40
C GLU A 294 5.60 -15.56 20.04
N SER A 295 4.71 -14.57 19.81
CA SER A 295 3.32 -14.89 19.48
C SER A 295 2.56 -13.67 18.97
N ASP A 296 2.18 -13.69 17.69
CA ASP A 296 0.86 -13.33 17.16
C ASP A 296 0.89 -13.64 15.65
N GLU A 297 -0.15 -14.30 15.13
CA GLU A 297 -0.19 -14.83 13.75
C GLU A 297 -0.06 -13.72 12.68
N ALA A 298 -0.34 -12.46 13.03
CA ALA A 298 -0.16 -11.29 12.19
C ALA A 298 1.29 -10.75 12.16
N HIS A 299 2.18 -11.23 13.02
CA HIS A 299 3.59 -10.82 13.13
C HIS A 299 4.56 -11.88 12.61
N VAL A 300 4.13 -12.66 11.61
CA VAL A 300 4.94 -13.74 11.04
C VAL A 300 5.76 -13.26 9.83
N ALA A 301 5.35 -12.19 9.14
CA ALA A 301 5.98 -11.70 7.92
C ALA A 301 7.32 -10.97 8.16
N PHE A 302 8.28 -11.16 7.25
CA PHE A 302 9.58 -10.50 7.17
C PHE A 302 9.44 -8.99 6.99
N CYS A 303 8.60 -8.53 6.05
CA CYS A 303 8.41 -7.10 5.76
C CYS A 303 7.78 -6.34 6.95
N ARG A 304 7.09 -7.06 7.83
CA ARG A 304 6.53 -6.55 9.10
C ARG A 304 7.44 -6.80 10.31
N LYS A 305 8.72 -7.13 10.08
CA LYS A 305 9.76 -7.36 11.12
C LYS A 305 9.46 -8.55 12.05
N GLY A 306 8.58 -9.46 11.65
CA GLY A 306 8.18 -10.63 12.41
C GLY A 306 9.23 -11.73 12.48
N ARG A 307 9.96 -11.89 11.38
CA ARG A 307 11.05 -12.86 11.23
C ARG A 307 12.21 -12.28 10.46
N ASP A 308 13.31 -12.99 10.49
CA ASP A 308 14.46 -12.77 9.62
C ASP A 308 14.95 -14.12 9.07
N ILE A 309 15.49 -14.11 7.86
CA ILE A 309 15.88 -15.31 7.14
C ILE A 309 17.36 -15.21 6.84
N LYS A 310 18.11 -16.22 7.29
CA LYS A 310 19.50 -16.44 6.94
C LYS A 310 19.62 -17.67 6.06
N ILE A 311 20.20 -17.49 4.88
CA ILE A 311 20.45 -18.56 3.91
C ILE A 311 21.95 -18.83 3.92
N THR A 312 22.34 -20.10 4.00
CA THR A 312 23.73 -20.57 3.90
C THR A 312 23.81 -21.55 2.74
N PHE A 313 24.65 -21.23 1.75
CA PHE A 313 24.78 -21.98 0.51
C PHE A 313 25.81 -23.11 0.65
N GLU A 314 25.86 -24.01 -0.35
CA GLU A 314 26.77 -25.16 -0.33
C GLU A 314 28.25 -24.78 -0.23
N ASP A 315 28.63 -23.65 -0.84
CA ASP A 315 29.99 -23.11 -0.81
C ASP A 315 30.37 -22.49 0.56
N GLY A 316 29.45 -22.51 1.53
CA GLY A 316 29.61 -21.98 2.88
C GLY A 316 29.36 -20.49 3.00
N THR A 317 29.05 -19.79 1.91
CA THR A 317 28.63 -18.39 1.96
C THR A 317 27.25 -18.27 2.62
N SER A 318 26.99 -17.15 3.29
CA SER A 318 25.69 -16.92 3.92
C SER A 318 25.25 -15.49 3.78
N ILE A 319 23.95 -15.31 3.58
CA ILE A 319 23.30 -14.00 3.55
C ILE A 319 22.22 -13.95 4.62
N GLN A 320 21.99 -12.77 5.18
CA GLN A 320 20.87 -12.49 6.06
C GLN A 320 20.01 -11.42 5.40
N LEU A 321 18.72 -11.69 5.17
CA LEU A 321 17.87 -10.81 4.36
C LEU A 321 17.78 -9.40 4.95
N SER A 322 17.74 -9.27 6.28
CA SER A 322 17.69 -7.94 6.89
C SER A 322 19.00 -7.13 6.77
N GLU A 323 20.15 -7.81 6.66
CA GLU A 323 21.43 -7.17 6.39
C GLU A 323 21.52 -6.77 4.92
N LEU A 324 21.06 -7.67 4.04
CA LEU A 324 21.06 -7.49 2.59
C LEU A 324 20.18 -6.31 2.15
N LEU A 325 18.98 -6.18 2.71
CA LEU A 325 18.05 -5.10 2.36
C LEU A 325 18.35 -3.79 3.10
N THR A 326 19.26 -3.77 4.08
CA THR A 326 19.56 -2.60 4.92
C THR A 326 18.37 -2.12 5.77
N ALA A 327 18.66 -1.36 6.84
CA ALA A 327 17.63 -0.84 7.73
C ALA A 327 16.71 0.19 7.05
N ASN A 328 17.24 1.00 6.13
CA ASN A 328 16.50 2.08 5.47
C ASN A 328 15.43 1.54 4.52
N THR A 329 15.78 0.58 3.65
CA THR A 329 14.82 -0.06 2.74
C THR A 329 13.70 -0.74 3.52
N LEU A 330 14.02 -1.45 4.60
CA LEU A 330 13.01 -2.10 5.45
C LEU A 330 12.08 -1.09 6.13
N GLU A 331 12.58 0.08 6.53
CA GLU A 331 11.76 1.15 7.10
C GLU A 331 10.79 1.74 6.05
N LEU A 332 11.29 2.03 4.85
CA LEU A 332 10.48 2.53 3.75
C LEU A 332 9.43 1.50 3.30
N MET A 333 9.80 0.23 3.11
CA MET A 333 8.87 -0.86 2.80
C MET A 333 7.77 -0.97 3.87
N ASN A 334 8.15 -0.93 5.16
CA ASN A 334 7.16 -0.97 6.23
C ASN A 334 6.20 0.23 6.17
N LYS A 335 6.71 1.44 5.89
CA LYS A 335 5.88 2.64 5.74
C LYS A 335 4.91 2.50 4.57
N ILE A 336 5.39 2.06 3.41
CA ILE A 336 4.62 1.79 2.18
C ILE A 336 3.50 0.77 2.43
N PHE A 337 3.83 -0.40 2.96
CA PHE A 337 2.83 -1.45 3.21
C PHE A 337 1.85 -1.09 4.32
N SER A 338 2.29 -0.34 5.34
CA SER A 338 1.40 0.15 6.40
C SER A 338 0.40 1.18 5.85
N SER A 339 0.82 2.09 4.97
CA SER A 339 -0.11 3.05 4.35
C SER A 339 -1.21 2.36 3.55
N MET A 340 -0.85 1.31 2.81
CA MET A 340 -1.81 0.55 2.00
C MET A 340 -2.81 -0.18 2.89
N HIS A 341 -2.37 -0.79 3.99
CA HIS A 341 -3.26 -1.41 4.98
C HIS A 341 -4.19 -0.39 5.67
N ASP A 342 -3.67 0.77 6.09
CA ASP A 342 -4.44 1.71 6.90
C ASP A 342 -5.45 2.53 6.08
N MET A 343 -5.19 2.73 4.78
CA MET A 343 -6.02 3.49 3.84
C MET A 343 -6.37 4.90 4.34
N LYS A 344 -5.43 5.56 4.99
CA LYS A 344 -5.75 6.79 5.74
C LYS A 344 -6.27 7.91 4.82
N PHE A 345 -5.63 8.10 3.67
CA PHE A 345 -6.05 9.09 2.67
C PHE A 345 -7.51 8.87 2.22
N VAL A 346 -7.89 7.63 1.92
CA VAL A 346 -9.25 7.24 1.51
C VAL A 346 -10.27 7.59 2.58
N LYS A 347 -10.04 7.13 3.80
CA LYS A 347 -10.97 7.30 4.93
C LYS A 347 -11.21 8.78 5.25
N HIS A 348 -10.17 9.60 5.12
CA HIS A 348 -10.20 11.00 5.56
C HIS A 348 -10.54 12.01 4.47
N ILE A 349 -10.33 11.67 3.19
CA ILE A 349 -10.68 12.53 2.06
C ILE A 349 -11.83 11.92 1.27
N VAL A 350 -11.60 10.82 0.55
CA VAL A 350 -12.56 10.28 -0.42
C VAL A 350 -13.90 9.93 0.24
N ASP A 351 -13.90 9.09 1.27
CA ASP A 351 -15.14 8.66 1.92
C ASP A 351 -15.82 9.79 2.69
N LYS A 352 -15.04 10.71 3.23
CA LYS A 352 -15.57 11.85 3.97
C LYS A 352 -16.34 12.79 3.03
N VAL A 353 -15.77 13.09 1.87
CA VAL A 353 -16.41 13.95 0.87
C VAL A 353 -17.54 13.22 0.16
N ALA A 354 -17.42 11.91 -0.12
CA ALA A 354 -18.52 11.11 -0.66
C ALA A 354 -19.77 11.16 0.25
N ARG A 355 -19.58 11.03 1.58
CA ARG A 355 -20.66 11.21 2.56
C ARG A 355 -21.24 12.63 2.54
N GLU A 356 -20.42 13.66 2.51
CA GLU A 356 -20.87 15.06 2.42
C GLU A 356 -21.75 15.29 1.18
N VAL A 357 -21.30 14.82 0.03
CA VAL A 357 -22.03 14.92 -1.25
C VAL A 357 -23.34 14.15 -1.18
N TYR A 358 -23.31 12.90 -0.72
CA TYR A 358 -24.50 12.06 -0.57
C TYR A 358 -25.58 12.75 0.28
N TYR A 359 -25.24 13.21 1.48
CA TYR A 359 -26.19 13.88 2.36
C TYR A 359 -26.68 15.21 1.79
N THR A 360 -25.82 15.95 1.08
CA THR A 360 -26.22 17.19 0.38
C THR A 360 -27.23 16.92 -0.73
N ASN A 361 -27.03 15.85 -1.51
CA ASN A 361 -27.94 15.42 -2.57
C ASN A 361 -29.29 14.96 -2.01
N LEU A 362 -29.28 14.16 -0.92
CA LEU A 362 -30.50 13.76 -0.21
C LEU A 362 -31.29 14.93 0.38
N ALA A 363 -30.61 15.91 0.97
CA ALA A 363 -31.28 17.09 1.52
C ALA A 363 -31.95 17.92 0.41
N SER A 364 -31.36 17.95 -0.78
CA SER A 364 -31.88 18.68 -1.94
C SER A 364 -33.07 17.98 -2.59
N SER A 365 -33.10 16.64 -2.61
CA SER A 365 -34.22 15.86 -3.16
C SER A 365 -35.47 15.92 -2.27
N ASN A 366 -35.33 16.03 -0.95
CA ASN A 366 -36.44 16.16 0.00
C ASN A 366 -37.05 17.58 0.09
N MET A 367 -36.50 18.56 -0.63
CA MET A 367 -37.01 19.95 -0.69
C MET A 367 -37.80 20.27 -1.96
N ASN A 368 -37.84 19.34 -2.92
CA ASN A 368 -38.67 19.40 -4.12
C ASN A 368 -39.87 18.46 -3.99
#